data_AF-A0A852SVJ5-F1
#
_entry.id   AF-A0A852SVJ5-F1
#
_cell.length_a   1.000
_cell.length_b   1.000
_cell.length_c   1.000
_cell.angle_alpha   90.00
_cell.angle_beta   90.00
_cell.angle_gamma   90.00
#
_symmetry.space_group_name_H-M   'P 1'
#
loop_
_entity.id
_entity.type
_entity.pdbx_description
1 polymer ?
#
loop_
_entity_poly.entity_id
_entity_poly.type
_entity_poly.pdbx_seq_one_letter_code
_entity_poly.pdbx_strand_id
1 'polypeptide(L)' 'MQTLTYVYADSMAVLGPLSLKHEPHSYDLCAIHAERLSAPQGWQIVRHVSVTDA' A
#
# COMPACT_ATOMS: atom_id res chain seq x y z
N MET A 1 3.21 4.02 -9.23
CA MET A 1 2.45 4.66 -8.12
C MET A 1 1.52 3.62 -7.52
N GLN A 2 1.19 3.72 -6.23
CA GLN A 2 0.42 2.70 -5.51
C GLN A 2 -0.46 3.35 -4.43
N THR A 3 -1.56 2.71 -4.07
CA THR A 3 -2.39 3.13 -2.92
C THR A 3 -2.01 2.30 -1.69
N LEU A 4 -1.74 2.98 -0.59
CA LEU A 4 -1.51 2.43 0.74
C LEU A 4 -2.83 2.38 1.52
N THR A 5 -3.16 1.24 2.11
CA THR A 5 -4.28 1.08 3.04
C THR A 5 -3.78 0.50 4.36
N TYR A 6 -4.18 1.10 5.48
CA TYR A 6 -3.90 0.58 6.82
C TYR A 6 -5.08 -0.26 7.31
N VAL A 7 -4.79 -1.49 7.72
CA VAL A 7 -5.72 -2.39 8.41
C VAL A 7 -5.27 -2.50 9.86
N TYR A 8 -5.69 -1.54 10.67
CA TYR A 8 -5.26 -1.41 12.07
C TYR A 8 -5.60 -2.64 12.92
N ALA A 9 -6.77 -3.25 12.70
CA ALA A 9 -7.21 -4.43 13.44
C ALA A 9 -6.22 -5.60 13.32
N ASP A 10 -5.58 -5.73 12.15
CA ASP A 10 -4.63 -6.80 11.85
C ASP A 10 -3.17 -6.34 11.96
N SER A 11 -2.92 -5.09 12.36
CA SER A 11 -1.59 -4.47 12.32
C SER A 11 -0.93 -4.65 10.95
N MET A 12 -1.65 -4.29 9.88
CA MET A 12 -1.20 -4.52 8.50
C MET A 12 -1.25 -3.26 7.65
N ALA A 13 -0.26 -3.11 6.77
CA ALA A 13 -0.19 -2.09 5.73
C ALA A 13 -0.18 -2.78 4.35
N VAL A 14 -1.15 -2.46 3.51
CA VAL A 14 -1.29 -3.02 2.16
C VAL A 14 -0.92 -1.96 1.13
N LEU A 15 0.01 -2.28 0.23
CA LEU A 15 0.30 -1.50 -0.96
C LEU A 15 -0.26 -2.22 -2.17
N GLY A 16 -1.17 -1.57 -2.88
CA GLY A 16 -1.79 -2.08 -4.09
C GLY A 16 -1.74 -1.09 -5.26
N PRO A 17 -2.28 -1.48 -6.43
CA PRO A 17 -2.49 -0.57 -7.55
C PRO A 17 -3.22 0.71 -7.11
N LEU A 18 -3.04 1.78 -7.88
CA LEU A 18 -3.75 3.03 -7.60
C LEU A 18 -5.27 2.78 -7.58
N SER A 19 -5.92 3.16 -6.48
CA SER A 19 -7.36 3.07 -6.35
C SER A 19 -8.05 3.98 -7.37
N LEU A 20 -9.12 3.47 -7.98
CA LEU A 20 -9.96 4.26 -8.88
C LEU A 20 -10.94 5.18 -8.14
N LYS A 21 -11.05 5.01 -6.81
CA LYS A 21 -11.95 5.76 -5.94
C LYS A 21 -11.19 6.28 -4.73
N HIS A 22 -11.61 7.45 -4.27
CA HIS A 22 -11.12 8.02 -3.03
C HIS A 22 -11.66 7.21 -1.85
N GLU A 23 -10.76 6.69 -1.02
CA GLU A 23 -11.08 5.95 0.20
C GLU A 23 -10.57 6.70 1.44
N PRO A 24 -11.39 6.97 2.47
CA PRO A 24 -11.03 7.80 3.62
C PRO A 24 -9.81 7.33 4.45
N HIS A 25 -9.41 6.07 4.30
CA HIS A 25 -8.34 5.43 5.08
C HIS A 25 -7.19 4.94 4.20
N SER A 26 -7.05 5.53 3.01
CA SER A 26 -6.01 5.19 2.05
C SER A 26 -5.22 6.42 1.61
N TYR A 27 -3.97 6.19 1.19
CA TYR A 27 -3.07 7.23 0.72
C TYR A 27 -2.42 6.83 -0.59
N ASP A 28 -2.46 7.70 -1.60
CA ASP A 28 -1.75 7.48 -2.85
C ASP A 28 -0.29 7.89 -2.71
N LEU A 29 0.60 6.94 -2.97
CA LEU A 29 2.03 7.13 -2.90
C LEU A 29 2.64 7.20 -4.30
N CYS A 30 3.52 8.18 -4.49
CA CYS A 30 4.39 8.21 -5.66
C CYS A 30 5.33 6.99 -5.66
N ALA A 31 5.96 6.70 -6.79
CA ALA A 31 6.82 5.51 -6.92
C ALA A 31 7.90 5.43 -5.81
N ILE A 32 8.55 6.55 -5.52
CA ILE A 32 9.62 6.63 -4.51
C ILE A 32 9.08 6.36 -3.10
N HIS A 33 7.93 6.96 -2.73
CA HIS A 33 7.33 6.75 -1.41
C HIS A 33 6.77 5.33 -1.25
N ALA A 34 6.23 4.73 -2.32
CA ALA A 34 5.77 3.36 -2.28
C ALA A 34 6.93 2.37 -2.08
N GLU A 35 8.08 2.59 -2.73
CA GLU A 35 9.28 1.76 -2.57
C GLU A 35 9.88 1.87 -1.17
N ARG A 36 9.99 3.09 -0.64
CA ARG A 36 10.65 3.38 0.65
C ARG A 36 9.76 3.22 1.87
N LEU A 37 8.47 2.94 1.69
CA LEU A 37 7.53 2.79 2.81
C LEU A 37 7.99 1.68 3.76
N SER A 38 8.03 2.00 5.05
CA SER A 38 8.08 1.05 6.16
C SER A 38 6.77 1.11 6.96
N ALA A 39 6.47 0.03 7.67
CA ALA A 39 5.35 -0.04 8.61
C ALA A 39 5.85 0.06 10.05
N PRO A 40 4.96 0.37 11.01
CA PRO A 40 5.30 0.34 12.44
C PRO A 40 5.87 -1.02 12.86
N GLN A 41 6.65 -1.04 13.95
CA GLN A 41 7.22 -2.28 14.46
C GLN A 41 6.13 -3.31 14.79
N GLY A 42 6.32 -4.55 14.32
CA GLY A 42 5.35 -5.64 14.51
C GLY A 42 4.22 -5.67 13.48
N TRP A 43 4.17 -4.72 12.55
CA TRP A 43 3.17 -4.72 11.48
C TRP A 43 3.62 -5.51 10.26
N GLN A 44 2.66 -6.12 9.58
CA GLN A 44 2.89 -6.79 8.30
C GLN A 44 2.74 -5.82 7.13
N ILE A 45 3.64 -5.91 6.15
CA ILE A 45 3.52 -5.19 4.89
C ILE A 45 3.18 -6.18 3.78
N VAL A 46 2.04 -5.97 3.13
CA VAL A 46 1.64 -6.73 1.94
C VAL A 46 1.80 -5.83 0.73
N ARG A 47 2.54 -6.29 -0.28
CA ARG A 47 2.76 -5.57 -1.54
C ARG A 47 2.17 -6.37 -2.68
N HIS A 48 1.11 -5.88 -3.30
CA HIS A 48 0.59 -6.45 -4.53
C HIS A 48 1.51 -6.05 -5.67
N VAL A 49 2.31 -7.00 -6.13
CA VAL A 49 3.11 -6.83 -7.34
C VAL A 49 2.19 -7.16 -8.50
N SER A 50 1.82 -6.14 -9.29
CA SER A 50 1.14 -6.38 -10.57
C SER A 50 2.12 -7.13 -11.46
N VAL A 51 1.87 -8.42 -11.71
CA VAL A 51 2.57 -9.18 -12.75
C VAL A 51 1.97 -8.72 -14.07
N THR A 52 2.45 -7.58 -14.56
CA THR A 52 2.18 -7.16 -15.94
C THR A 52 3.43 -7.46 -16.74
N ASP A 53 3.49 -8.67 -17.30
CA ASP A 53 4.41 -9.03 -18.38
C ASP A 53 3.60 -9.77 -19.46
N ALA A 54 3.26 -9.03 -20.51
CA ALA A 54 2.99 -9.44 -21.90
C ALA A 54 2.46 -8.22 -22.67
#